data_AF-A0A925ZM62-F1
#
_entry.id   AF-A0A925ZM62-F1
#
_cell.length_a   1.000
_cell.length_b   1.000
_cell.length_c   1.000
_cell.angle_alpha   90.00
_cell.angle_beta   90.00
_cell.angle_gamma   90.00
#
_symmetry.space_group_name_H-M   'P 1'
#
loop_
_entity.id
_entity.type
_entity.pdbx_description
1 polymer ?
#
loop_
_entity_poly.entity_id
_entity_poly.type
_entity_poly.pdbx_seq_one_letter_code
_entity_poly.pdbx_strand_id
1 'polypeptide(L)'
;MVNRRGYVALLAFALGGCAESDETAPDDALAPAAVLARASLDVRGRRPSIDELDAIAADPQQLDAMIDGFVDDPAFAGRVAEIFAGAWRTRIDDYPLPEGAYDDEASAKLSAAIGEEPLSLLAFIADNDLPYTQLVRSTETFVDPALLELWPLVELPDDGTTPPTGLVRARYSDGRPLAGVLTHNAVFWRHPSTVENANRGRANALSQALLCQSYLDRPIDFPSDLDLTDSESIRNAIATNVACQGCHSTMDPLASYFWGFMYGEPDEPGASYAVELERAWQLYTGAAPAFFGVPGERMEELADHLADDERFIGCAVRRVYQGLLGREPSLDDEGALADHREAFLDGDLTLRALVRSVLRDPSYRGRAWTPRFGGAPEPVMRKVSPVDVIARSIATLSGYALTHQGRPASRLDDSLRAIAGGSDRGDTDDVSTGAVLVQRRLAEAGAIHAFDAAIAGEDGGGTLAPWLASVDLGGAPSPDDLARLARITRSQTLAPDDPELVALGQVWTDVAAIADVRQ
;
A
#
# COMPACT_ATOMS: atom_id res chain seq x y z
N MET A 1 -37.01 19.20 -0.29
CA MET A 1 -36.68 17.83 0.16
C MET A 1 -36.48 16.86 -1.01
N VAL A 2 -37.34 16.88 -2.03
CA VAL A 2 -37.23 16.04 -3.23
C VAL A 2 -35.89 16.25 -3.96
N ASN A 3 -35.58 17.50 -4.31
CA ASN A 3 -34.35 17.85 -5.04
C ASN A 3 -33.07 17.41 -4.30
N ARG A 4 -33.01 17.65 -2.98
CA ARG A 4 -31.90 17.19 -2.14
C ARG A 4 -31.74 15.67 -2.20
N ARG A 5 -32.83 14.91 -2.04
CA ARG A 5 -32.77 13.45 -2.10
C ARG A 5 -32.37 12.95 -3.49
N GLY A 6 -32.89 13.58 -4.54
CA GLY A 6 -32.59 13.24 -5.94
C GLY A 6 -31.11 13.44 -6.29
N TYR A 7 -30.56 14.62 -6.01
CA TYR A 7 -29.15 14.92 -6.27
C TYR A 7 -28.19 14.13 -5.40
N VAL A 8 -28.49 13.95 -4.11
CA VAL A 8 -27.66 13.12 -3.23
C VAL A 8 -27.62 11.67 -3.73
N ALA A 9 -28.77 11.10 -4.12
CA ALA A 9 -28.80 9.77 -4.72
C ALA A 9 -27.98 9.72 -6.00
N LEU A 10 -28.21 10.66 -6.93
CA LEU A 10 -27.49 10.75 -8.19
C LEU A 10 -25.96 10.81 -7.99
N LEU A 11 -25.49 11.69 -7.11
CA LEU A 11 -24.08 11.83 -6.77
C LEU A 11 -23.52 10.57 -6.11
N ALA A 12 -24.27 9.96 -5.19
CA ALA A 12 -23.85 8.72 -4.53
C ALA A 12 -23.70 7.57 -5.54
N PHE A 13 -24.62 7.45 -6.51
CA PHE A 13 -24.51 6.49 -7.60
C PHE A 13 -23.36 6.84 -8.55
N ALA A 14 -23.14 8.12 -8.86
CA ALA A 14 -22.00 8.54 -9.70
C ALA A 14 -20.65 8.22 -9.06
N LEU A 15 -20.49 8.54 -7.77
CA LEU A 15 -19.28 8.29 -6.96
C LEU A 15 -19.05 6.81 -6.65
N GLY A 16 -20.11 6.05 -6.35
CA GLY A 16 -20.04 4.66 -5.92
C GLY A 16 -20.25 3.62 -7.03
N GLY A 17 -20.64 4.06 -8.23
CA GLY A 17 -20.96 3.19 -9.35
C GLY A 17 -19.73 2.75 -10.13
N CYS A 18 -19.71 1.48 -10.51
CA CYS A 18 -18.93 0.96 -11.63
C CYS A 18 -19.90 0.77 -12.81
N ALA A 19 -19.46 1.10 -14.02
CA ALA A 19 -20.20 0.74 -15.21
C ALA A 19 -20.30 -0.79 -15.33
N GLU A 20 -21.49 -1.30 -15.65
CA GLU A 20 -21.57 -2.55 -16.42
C GLU A 20 -21.17 -2.18 -17.84
N SER A 21 -19.87 -2.18 -18.13
CA SER A 21 -19.45 -2.10 -19.52
C SER A 21 -19.53 -3.50 -20.13
N ASP A 22 -20.27 -3.65 -21.21
CA ASP A 22 -20.11 -4.78 -22.16
C ASP A 22 -18.87 -4.56 -23.06
N GLU A 23 -17.98 -3.63 -22.69
CA GLU A 23 -16.73 -3.35 -23.42
C GLU A 23 -15.67 -4.43 -23.15
N THR A 24 -15.99 -5.67 -23.52
CA THR A 24 -15.00 -6.46 -24.26
C THR A 24 -14.86 -5.78 -25.61
N ALA A 25 -13.87 -4.90 -25.75
CA ALA A 25 -13.44 -4.46 -27.07
C ALA A 25 -13.15 -5.72 -27.93
N PRO A 26 -13.35 -5.68 -29.26
CA PRO A 26 -13.17 -6.84 -30.13
C PRO A 26 -11.76 -7.48 -30.14
N ASP A 27 -10.78 -6.87 -29.46
CA ASP A 27 -9.34 -7.13 -29.56
C ASP A 27 -8.62 -7.37 -28.21
N ASP A 28 -9.33 -7.64 -27.10
CA ASP A 28 -8.71 -7.85 -25.76
C ASP A 28 -7.71 -6.71 -25.41
N ALA A 29 -8.19 -5.47 -25.28
CA ALA A 29 -7.38 -4.31 -24.91
C ALA A 29 -8.21 -3.21 -24.23
N LEU A 30 -7.62 -2.49 -23.27
CA LEU A 30 -8.23 -1.27 -22.73
C LEU A 30 -8.12 -0.10 -23.71
N ALA A 31 -9.17 0.71 -23.77
CA ALA A 31 -9.13 2.00 -24.45
C ALA A 31 -8.09 2.95 -23.79
N PRO A 32 -7.44 3.85 -24.55
CA PRO A 32 -6.45 4.79 -24.02
C PRO A 32 -6.91 5.57 -22.78
N ALA A 33 -8.15 6.07 -22.78
CA ALA A 33 -8.72 6.78 -21.63
C ALA A 33 -8.88 5.87 -20.38
N ALA A 34 -9.19 4.59 -20.58
CA ALA A 34 -9.29 3.62 -19.49
C ALA A 34 -7.90 3.30 -18.90
N VAL A 35 -6.87 3.17 -19.75
CA VAL A 35 -5.48 3.03 -19.30
C VAL A 35 -5.03 4.26 -18.51
N LEU A 36 -5.34 5.48 -19.00
CA LEU A 36 -5.04 6.72 -18.29
C LEU A 36 -5.72 6.78 -16.92
N ALA A 37 -7.02 6.45 -16.85
CA ALA A 37 -7.76 6.44 -15.61
C ALA A 37 -7.19 5.45 -14.59
N ARG A 38 -6.83 4.24 -15.04
CA ARG A 38 -6.18 3.22 -14.21
C ARG A 38 -4.82 3.71 -13.70
N ALA A 39 -3.95 4.19 -14.58
CA ALA A 39 -2.62 4.68 -14.21
C ALA A 39 -2.70 5.86 -13.23
N SER A 40 -3.65 6.76 -13.42
CA SER A 40 -3.86 7.89 -12.52
C SER A 40 -4.30 7.45 -11.12
N LEU A 41 -5.21 6.49 -11.01
CA LEU A 41 -5.64 5.96 -9.71
C LEU A 41 -4.51 5.21 -9.02
N ASP A 42 -3.75 4.40 -9.77
CA ASP A 42 -2.66 3.60 -9.21
C ASP A 42 -1.50 4.45 -8.69
N VAL A 43 -1.08 5.44 -9.49
CA VAL A 43 0.14 6.23 -9.26
C VAL A 43 -0.15 7.51 -8.48
N ARG A 44 -1.34 8.10 -8.64
CA ARG A 44 -1.71 9.39 -8.03
C ARG A 44 -2.84 9.28 -7.01
N GLY A 45 -3.56 8.16 -6.96
CA GLY A 45 -4.69 7.96 -6.04
C GLY A 45 -5.92 8.82 -6.36
N ARG A 46 -6.00 9.36 -7.58
CA ARG A 46 -7.09 10.24 -8.05
C ARG A 46 -7.44 9.99 -9.51
N ARG A 47 -8.64 10.38 -9.91
CA ARG A 47 -9.07 10.37 -11.32
C ARG A 47 -8.26 11.38 -12.15
N PRO A 48 -8.04 11.15 -13.46
CA PRO A 48 -7.52 12.16 -14.38
C PRO A 48 -8.39 13.42 -14.40
N SER A 49 -7.79 14.56 -14.72
CA SER A 49 -8.54 15.78 -14.97
C SER A 49 -9.30 15.69 -16.30
N ILE A 50 -10.29 16.58 -16.47
CA ILE A 50 -11.02 16.68 -17.74
C ILE A 50 -10.08 17.06 -18.89
N ASP A 51 -9.12 17.96 -18.65
CA ASP A 51 -8.13 18.37 -19.66
C ASP A 51 -7.24 17.20 -20.10
N GLU A 52 -6.85 16.32 -19.18
CA GLU A 52 -6.10 15.10 -19.49
C GLU A 52 -6.94 14.14 -20.35
N LEU A 53 -8.23 13.98 -20.04
CA LEU A 53 -9.15 13.16 -20.83
C LEU A 53 -9.38 13.75 -22.23
N ASP A 54 -9.53 15.07 -22.35
CA ASP A 54 -9.68 15.78 -23.62
C ASP A 54 -8.43 15.65 -24.49
N ALA A 55 -7.23 15.75 -23.89
CA ALA A 55 -5.97 15.57 -24.58
C ALA A 55 -5.83 14.16 -25.17
N ILE A 56 -6.15 13.12 -24.39
CA ILE A 56 -6.11 11.72 -24.88
C ILE A 56 -7.21 11.44 -25.92
N ALA A 57 -8.39 12.04 -25.78
CA ALA A 57 -9.44 11.91 -26.79
C ALA A 57 -9.03 12.56 -28.13
N ALA A 58 -8.32 13.69 -28.08
CA ALA A 58 -7.81 14.38 -29.26
C ALA A 58 -6.63 13.64 -29.91
N ASP A 59 -5.73 13.09 -29.10
CA ASP A 59 -4.54 12.39 -29.56
C ASP A 59 -4.13 11.24 -28.61
N PRO A 60 -4.58 10.01 -28.91
CA PRO A 60 -4.24 8.84 -28.12
C PRO A 60 -2.74 8.51 -28.05
N GLN A 61 -1.90 9.06 -28.94
CA GLN A 61 -0.45 8.79 -28.94
C GLN A 61 0.26 9.47 -27.76
N GLN A 62 -0.38 10.42 -27.09
CA GLN A 62 0.18 11.10 -25.91
C GLN A 62 0.12 10.27 -24.63
N LEU A 63 -0.58 9.13 -24.64
CA LEU A 63 -0.81 8.30 -23.46
C LEU A 63 0.47 7.92 -22.73
N ASP A 64 1.49 7.45 -23.46
CA ASP A 64 2.75 6.99 -22.87
C ASP A 64 3.48 8.14 -22.17
N ALA A 65 3.67 9.26 -22.88
CA ALA A 65 4.33 10.44 -22.32
C ALA A 65 3.58 11.00 -21.09
N MET A 66 2.25 10.96 -21.10
CA MET A 66 1.43 11.45 -19.98
C MET A 66 1.57 10.55 -18.74
N ILE A 67 1.45 9.23 -18.92
CA ILE A 67 1.58 8.26 -17.81
C ILE A 67 3.02 8.21 -17.27
N ASP A 68 4.03 8.34 -18.13
CA ASP A 68 5.43 8.37 -17.71
C ASP A 68 5.75 9.52 -16.74
N GLY A 69 5.03 10.64 -16.87
CA GLY A 69 5.13 11.79 -15.98
C GLY A 69 4.35 11.64 -14.66
N PHE A 70 3.50 10.63 -14.52
CA PHE A 70 2.71 10.45 -13.28
C PHE A 70 3.57 10.07 -12.08
N VAL A 71 4.72 9.43 -12.30
CA VAL A 71 5.64 9.15 -11.19
C VAL A 71 6.20 10.45 -10.60
N ASP A 72 6.21 11.55 -11.35
CA ASP A 72 6.65 12.87 -10.89
C ASP A 72 5.54 13.65 -10.15
N ASP A 73 4.34 13.07 -10.01
CA ASP A 73 3.27 13.63 -9.18
C ASP A 73 3.63 13.52 -7.69
N PRO A 74 3.37 14.56 -6.86
CA PRO A 74 3.65 14.52 -5.42
C PRO A 74 2.99 13.34 -4.66
N ALA A 75 1.92 12.75 -5.19
CA ALA A 75 1.27 11.59 -4.60
C ALA A 75 2.04 10.27 -4.81
N PHE A 76 2.99 10.23 -5.75
CA PHE A 76 3.70 9.00 -6.15
C PHE A 76 4.35 8.28 -4.98
N ALA A 77 5.13 9.00 -4.17
CA ALA A 77 5.85 8.44 -3.04
C ALA A 77 4.91 7.76 -2.03
N GLY A 78 3.78 8.40 -1.71
CA GLY A 78 2.75 7.84 -0.85
C GLY A 78 2.08 6.59 -1.44
N ARG A 79 1.86 6.57 -2.76
CA ARG A 79 1.30 5.40 -3.46
C ARG A 79 2.26 4.22 -3.49
N VAL A 80 3.55 4.45 -3.67
CA VAL A 80 4.59 3.42 -3.53
C VAL A 80 4.62 2.87 -2.10
N ALA A 81 4.60 3.73 -1.08
CA ALA A 81 4.53 3.29 0.30
C ALA A 81 3.30 2.40 0.57
N GLU A 82 2.14 2.74 0.00
CA GLU A 82 0.91 1.95 0.10
C GLU A 82 1.01 0.57 -0.55
N ILE A 83 1.66 0.45 -1.72
CA ILE A 83 1.91 -0.86 -2.37
C ILE A 83 2.72 -1.80 -1.45
N PHE A 84 3.68 -1.26 -0.70
CA PHE A 84 4.56 -2.07 0.17
C PHE A 84 4.00 -2.24 1.60
N ALA A 85 2.96 -1.51 2.00
CA ALA A 85 2.48 -1.48 3.38
C ALA A 85 2.11 -2.87 3.93
N GLY A 86 1.41 -3.69 3.15
CA GLY A 86 1.02 -5.04 3.54
C GLY A 86 2.19 -6.00 3.77
N ALA A 87 3.37 -5.71 3.22
CA ALA A 87 4.57 -6.51 3.44
C ALA A 87 5.20 -6.25 4.82
N TRP A 88 5.18 -5.00 5.26
CA TRP A 88 5.73 -4.57 6.54
C TRP A 88 4.81 -4.87 7.71
N ARG A 89 3.50 -4.79 7.47
CA ARG A 89 2.43 -5.01 8.46
C ARG A 89 2.47 -4.05 9.64
N THR A 90 3.19 -2.93 9.52
CA THR A 90 3.39 -1.96 10.61
C THR A 90 2.20 -1.01 10.80
N ARG A 91 1.32 -0.88 9.81
CA ARG A 91 0.06 -0.13 9.95
C ARG A 91 -0.96 -0.96 10.74
N ILE A 92 -0.84 -0.90 12.06
CA ILE A 92 -1.83 -1.46 12.99
C ILE A 92 -2.58 -0.34 13.72
N ASP A 93 -3.67 -0.70 14.37
CA ASP A 93 -4.52 0.27 15.05
C ASP A 93 -3.83 0.84 16.29
N ASP A 94 -3.17 -0.03 17.07
CA ASP A 94 -2.53 0.34 18.33
C ASP A 94 -1.20 -0.38 18.58
N TYR A 95 -0.29 0.32 19.25
CA TYR A 95 1.01 -0.17 19.72
C TYR A 95 1.07 -0.11 21.26
N PRO A 96 1.86 -0.97 21.92
CA PRO A 96 2.00 -0.95 23.37
C PRO A 96 2.80 0.28 23.84
N LEU A 97 2.10 1.42 23.98
CA LEU A 97 2.65 2.66 24.51
C LEU A 97 2.68 2.63 26.06
N PRO A 98 3.57 3.41 26.71
CA PRO A 98 3.60 3.51 28.17
C PRO A 98 2.23 3.88 28.77
N GLU A 99 1.73 3.04 29.68
CA GLU A 99 0.39 3.19 30.25
C GLU A 99 0.21 4.56 30.95
N GLY A 100 -0.89 5.26 30.64
CA GLY A 100 -1.25 6.54 31.24
C GLY A 100 -0.37 7.73 30.84
N ALA A 101 0.58 7.54 29.91
CA ALA A 101 1.45 8.62 29.43
C ALA A 101 0.75 9.53 28.40
N TYR A 102 -0.23 9.00 27.67
CA TYR A 102 -0.91 9.68 26.57
C TYR A 102 -2.43 9.52 26.69
N ASP A 103 -3.18 10.51 26.21
CA ASP A 103 -4.63 10.36 26.01
C ASP A 103 -4.93 9.56 24.72
N ASP A 104 -6.20 9.24 24.48
CA ASP A 104 -6.61 8.40 23.35
C ASP A 104 -6.21 8.99 21.99
N GLU A 105 -6.29 10.32 21.83
CA GLU A 105 -5.95 11.00 20.58
C GLU A 105 -4.44 11.00 20.33
N ALA A 106 -3.64 11.31 21.36
CA ALA A 106 -2.19 11.25 21.29
C ALA A 106 -1.70 9.81 21.05
N SER A 107 -2.34 8.82 21.69
CA SER A 107 -2.02 7.40 21.50
C SER A 107 -2.31 6.97 20.06
N ALA A 108 -3.48 7.30 19.52
CA ALA A 108 -3.82 7.00 18.14
C ALA A 108 -2.84 7.65 17.14
N LYS A 109 -2.44 8.91 17.39
CA LYS A 109 -1.45 9.62 16.57
C LYS A 109 -0.08 8.94 16.63
N LEU A 110 0.40 8.58 17.83
CA LEU A 110 1.68 7.90 18.00
C LEU A 110 1.67 6.52 17.35
N SER A 111 0.62 5.72 17.54
CA SER A 111 0.47 4.41 16.90
C SER A 111 0.49 4.52 15.37
N ALA A 112 -0.13 5.56 14.79
CA ALA A 112 -0.02 5.85 13.37
C ALA A 112 1.42 6.19 12.96
N ALA A 113 2.07 7.10 13.70
CA ALA A 113 3.44 7.54 13.42
C ALA A 113 4.45 6.39 13.48
N ILE A 114 4.34 5.51 14.49
CA ILE A 114 5.15 4.29 14.61
C ILE A 114 4.97 3.43 13.36
N GLY A 115 3.73 3.15 12.96
CA GLY A 115 3.45 2.28 11.83
C GLY A 115 3.98 2.76 10.48
N GLU A 116 4.16 4.08 10.31
CA GLU A 116 4.63 4.68 9.07
C GLU A 116 6.16 4.72 8.93
N GLU A 117 6.95 4.57 10.00
CA GLU A 117 8.43 4.71 9.96
C GLU A 117 9.12 3.99 8.77
N PRO A 118 8.93 2.67 8.52
CA PRO A 118 9.57 2.01 7.39
C PRO A 118 9.02 2.48 6.03
N LEU A 119 7.75 2.88 5.99
CA LEU A 119 7.07 3.34 4.78
C LEU A 119 7.49 4.77 4.40
N SER A 120 7.81 5.60 5.38
CA SER A 120 8.35 6.94 5.20
C SER A 120 9.74 6.93 4.56
N LEU A 121 10.62 6.00 4.95
CA LEU A 121 11.91 5.82 4.26
C LEU A 121 11.71 5.36 2.81
N LEU A 122 10.77 4.44 2.57
CA LEU A 122 10.44 4.01 1.20
C LEU A 122 9.87 5.16 0.36
N ALA A 123 8.97 5.97 0.93
CA ALA A 123 8.43 7.16 0.28
C ALA A 123 9.55 8.15 -0.06
N PHE A 124 10.47 8.41 0.87
CA PHE A 124 11.63 9.26 0.62
C PHE A 124 12.50 8.76 -0.54
N ILE A 125 12.80 7.45 -0.58
CA ILE A 125 13.56 6.82 -1.67
C ILE A 125 12.85 7.01 -3.01
N ALA A 126 11.54 6.81 -3.05
CA ALA A 126 10.74 6.97 -4.27
C ALA A 126 10.70 8.43 -4.75
N ASP A 127 10.51 9.38 -3.82
CA ASP A 127 10.38 10.80 -4.13
C ASP A 127 11.70 11.38 -4.66
N ASN A 128 12.82 11.02 -4.02
CA ASN A 128 14.16 11.50 -4.38
C ASN A 128 14.86 10.63 -5.44
N ASP A 129 14.14 9.68 -6.06
CA ASP A 129 14.62 8.78 -7.12
C ASP A 129 15.94 8.05 -6.76
N LEU A 130 16.03 7.59 -5.51
CA LEU A 130 17.20 6.89 -4.99
C LEU A 130 17.15 5.40 -5.31
N PRO A 131 18.31 4.70 -5.36
CA PRO A 131 18.33 3.25 -5.52
C PRO A 131 17.58 2.55 -4.38
N TYR A 132 16.75 1.57 -4.71
CA TYR A 132 15.93 0.81 -3.76
C TYR A 132 16.74 0.13 -2.65
N THR A 133 18.01 -0.16 -2.88
CA THR A 133 18.94 -0.69 -1.86
C THR A 133 19.11 0.24 -0.66
N GLN A 134 18.82 1.54 -0.80
CA GLN A 134 18.80 2.48 0.33
C GLN A 134 17.78 2.08 1.40
N LEU A 135 16.77 1.25 1.07
CA LEU A 135 15.80 0.77 2.04
C LEU A 135 16.47 0.02 3.20
N VAL A 136 17.54 -0.73 2.91
CA VAL A 136 18.33 -1.47 3.91
C VAL A 136 19.69 -0.83 4.20
N ARG A 137 20.19 0.08 3.35
CA ARG A 137 21.50 0.74 3.53
C ARG A 137 21.42 2.14 4.14
N SER A 138 20.23 2.75 4.24
CA SER A 138 20.09 4.11 4.77
C SER A 138 20.61 4.21 6.21
N THR A 139 21.29 5.30 6.53
CA THR A 139 21.72 5.59 7.90
C THR A 139 20.73 6.46 8.68
N GLU A 140 19.59 6.75 8.07
CA GLU A 140 18.65 7.78 8.49
C GLU A 140 17.22 7.29 8.31
N THR A 141 16.30 7.90 9.06
CA THR A 141 14.87 7.63 9.03
C THR A 141 14.08 8.93 8.91
N PHE A 142 12.82 8.81 8.55
CA PHE A 142 11.90 9.94 8.38
C PHE A 142 10.66 9.68 9.22
N VAL A 143 10.42 10.51 10.21
CA VAL A 143 9.44 10.24 11.27
C VAL A 143 8.55 11.44 11.55
N ASP A 144 7.37 11.19 12.14
CA ASP A 144 6.61 12.25 12.79
C ASP A 144 7.47 12.84 13.93
N PRO A 145 7.52 14.17 14.10
CA PRO A 145 8.25 14.81 15.19
C PRO A 145 7.94 14.23 16.58
N ALA A 146 6.73 13.73 16.82
CA ALA A 146 6.36 13.11 18.09
C ALA A 146 7.21 11.87 18.44
N LEU A 147 7.79 11.17 17.46
CA LEU A 147 8.65 10.02 17.72
C LEU A 147 10.03 10.42 18.26
N LEU A 148 10.46 11.68 18.11
CA LEU A 148 11.70 12.18 18.70
C LEU A 148 11.67 12.17 20.24
N GLU A 149 10.47 12.26 20.83
CA GLU A 149 10.29 12.20 22.29
C GLU A 149 10.16 10.75 22.79
N LEU A 150 9.69 9.84 21.93
CA LEU A 150 9.45 8.44 22.29
C LEU A 150 10.70 7.56 22.14
N TRP A 151 11.51 7.83 21.12
CA TRP A 151 12.65 6.99 20.73
C TRP A 151 13.97 7.74 20.81
N PRO A 152 15.12 7.04 20.88
CA PRO A 152 16.45 7.66 20.92
C PRO A 152 16.87 8.18 19.54
N LEU A 153 16.06 9.07 18.97
CA LEU A 153 16.27 9.73 17.70
C LEU A 153 16.82 11.14 17.91
N VAL A 154 17.71 11.54 17.03
CA VAL A 154 18.15 12.94 16.89
C VAL A 154 17.73 13.44 15.52
N GLU A 155 17.13 14.63 15.51
CA GLU A 155 16.86 15.34 14.26
C GLU A 155 18.16 15.73 13.57
N LEU A 156 18.20 15.56 12.25
CA LEU A 156 19.35 15.89 11.42
C LEU A 156 19.14 17.23 10.73
N PRO A 157 20.22 18.00 10.48
CA PRO A 157 20.11 19.22 9.70
C PRO A 157 19.64 18.90 8.27
N ASP A 158 19.06 19.90 7.62
CA ASP A 158 18.76 19.85 6.19
C ASP A 158 20.04 19.59 5.37
N ASP A 159 19.99 18.64 4.45
CA ASP A 159 21.05 18.30 3.49
C ASP A 159 20.68 18.60 2.03
N GLY A 160 19.54 19.27 1.80
CA GLY A 160 19.02 19.57 0.48
C GLY A 160 18.17 18.44 -0.13
N THR A 161 17.97 17.32 0.57
CA THR A 161 16.94 16.36 0.21
C THR A 161 15.56 16.83 0.66
N THR A 162 14.49 16.31 0.04
CA THR A 162 13.12 16.67 0.43
C THR A 162 12.52 15.54 1.28
N PRO A 163 12.36 15.73 2.61
CA PRO A 163 11.63 14.79 3.44
C PRO A 163 10.17 14.68 2.99
N PRO A 164 9.51 13.53 3.21
CA PRO A 164 8.07 13.43 3.03
C PRO A 164 7.32 14.50 3.85
N THR A 165 6.21 15.00 3.32
CA THR A 165 5.46 16.11 3.94
C THR A 165 5.08 15.80 5.39
N GLY A 166 5.39 16.73 6.30
CA GLY A 166 5.07 16.62 7.72
C GLY A 166 6.01 15.75 8.55
N LEU A 167 7.04 15.17 7.93
CA LEU A 167 8.05 14.36 8.61
C LEU A 167 9.36 15.12 8.77
N VAL A 168 10.14 14.71 9.77
CA VAL A 168 11.50 15.20 10.01
C VAL A 168 12.52 14.13 9.68
N ARG A 169 13.66 14.55 9.16
CA ARG A 169 14.83 13.70 8.95
C ARG A 169 15.52 13.46 10.28
N ALA A 170 15.69 12.19 10.65
CA ALA A 170 16.23 11.81 11.94
C ALA A 170 17.18 10.61 11.83
N ARG A 171 17.90 10.33 12.91
CA ARG A 171 18.78 9.16 13.02
C ARG A 171 18.79 8.64 14.45
N TYR A 172 18.84 7.31 14.59
CA TYR A 172 19.01 6.66 15.89
C TYR A 172 20.38 7.00 16.49
N SER A 173 20.38 7.20 17.81
CA SER A 173 21.54 7.71 18.57
C SER A 173 22.00 6.77 19.69
N ASP A 174 21.37 5.61 19.84
CA ASP A 174 21.61 4.63 20.89
C ASP A 174 22.72 3.61 20.57
N GLY A 175 23.51 3.86 19.53
CA GLY A 175 24.66 3.04 19.15
C GLY A 175 24.31 1.77 18.35
N ARG A 176 23.05 1.61 17.94
CA ARG A 176 22.67 0.55 17.00
C ARG A 176 23.41 0.68 15.65
N PRO A 177 23.68 -0.44 14.95
CA PRO A 177 23.92 -0.42 13.51
C PRO A 177 22.92 0.46 12.78
N LEU A 178 23.36 1.17 11.75
CA LEU A 178 22.46 1.96 10.90
C LEU A 178 22.27 1.23 9.57
N ALA A 179 21.13 0.55 9.43
CA ALA A 179 20.85 -0.36 8.31
C ALA A 179 19.38 -0.22 7.84
N GLY A 180 18.95 1.03 7.63
CA GLY A 180 17.61 1.40 7.19
C GLY A 180 16.52 0.70 7.99
N VAL A 181 15.54 0.16 7.26
CA VAL A 181 14.39 -0.55 7.84
C VAL A 181 14.77 -1.77 8.71
N LEU A 182 15.96 -2.35 8.52
CA LEU A 182 16.44 -3.45 9.38
C LEU A 182 16.75 -3.01 10.80
N THR A 183 16.76 -1.70 11.06
CA THR A 183 17.12 -1.09 12.34
C THR A 183 16.05 -0.14 12.89
N HIS A 184 14.89 -0.08 12.24
CA HIS A 184 13.75 0.76 12.62
C HIS A 184 12.97 0.15 13.79
N ASN A 185 12.58 0.96 14.78
CA ASN A 185 11.82 0.49 15.94
C ASN A 185 10.45 -0.07 15.52
N ALA A 186 9.78 0.56 14.56
CA ALA A 186 8.47 0.12 14.09
C ALA A 186 8.43 -1.35 13.66
N VAL A 187 9.51 -1.84 13.05
CA VAL A 187 9.63 -3.25 12.62
C VAL A 187 9.69 -4.18 13.84
N PHE A 188 10.47 -3.85 14.86
CA PHE A 188 10.66 -4.71 16.03
C PHE A 188 9.55 -4.59 17.07
N TRP A 189 8.87 -3.44 17.10
CA TRP A 189 7.64 -3.23 17.86
C TRP A 189 6.49 -4.00 17.24
N ARG A 190 6.42 -4.03 15.91
CA ARG A 190 5.39 -4.81 15.19
C ARG A 190 5.63 -6.30 15.29
N HIS A 191 6.89 -6.73 15.23
CA HIS A 191 7.28 -8.14 15.26
C HIS A 191 8.05 -8.43 16.55
N PRO A 192 7.37 -8.49 17.72
CA PRO A 192 8.02 -8.80 19.00
C PRO A 192 8.62 -10.21 18.99
N SER A 193 9.53 -10.48 19.93
CA SER A 193 10.17 -11.78 20.08
C SER A 193 10.37 -12.09 21.56
N THR A 194 10.30 -13.37 21.90
CA THR A 194 10.72 -13.88 23.22
C THR A 194 12.06 -14.60 23.10
N VAL A 195 12.63 -14.98 24.24
CA VAL A 195 13.86 -15.79 24.31
C VAL A 195 13.69 -17.14 23.62
N GLU A 196 12.52 -17.79 23.77
CA GLU A 196 12.20 -19.07 23.14
C GLU A 196 12.07 -18.93 21.62
N ASN A 197 11.46 -17.84 21.16
CA ASN A 197 11.37 -17.54 19.74
C ASN A 197 12.77 -17.25 19.15
N ALA A 198 13.64 -16.60 19.93
CA ALA A 198 15.01 -16.24 19.56
C ALA A 198 15.08 -15.48 18.21
N ASN A 199 14.17 -14.53 18.00
CA ASN A 199 14.04 -13.70 16.80
C ASN A 199 13.68 -14.44 15.49
N ARG A 200 13.30 -15.73 15.56
CA ARG A 200 12.88 -16.51 14.36
C ARG A 200 11.65 -15.91 13.68
N GLY A 201 10.71 -15.37 14.45
CA GLY A 201 9.55 -14.65 13.94
C GLY A 201 9.95 -13.40 13.14
N ARG A 202 10.88 -12.60 13.67
CA ARG A 202 11.46 -11.43 13.01
C ARG A 202 12.19 -11.80 11.73
N ALA A 203 13.02 -12.85 11.77
CA ALA A 203 13.71 -13.36 10.58
C ALA A 203 12.72 -13.77 9.48
N ASN A 204 11.63 -14.45 9.83
CA ASN A 204 10.59 -14.82 8.88
C ASN A 204 9.81 -13.61 8.35
N ALA A 205 9.49 -12.64 9.21
CA ALA A 205 8.79 -11.41 8.81
C ALA A 205 9.63 -10.60 7.81
N LEU A 206 10.92 -10.41 8.08
CA LEU A 206 11.84 -9.72 7.17
C LEU A 206 12.11 -10.52 5.89
N SER A 207 12.22 -11.85 5.97
CA SER A 207 12.32 -12.71 4.78
C SER A 207 11.09 -12.59 3.88
N GLN A 208 9.88 -12.54 4.45
CA GLN A 208 8.67 -12.26 3.69
C GLN A 208 8.71 -10.85 3.10
N ALA A 209 8.99 -9.83 3.92
CA ALA A 209 8.98 -8.43 3.54
C ALA A 209 10.06 -8.04 2.52
N LEU A 210 11.20 -8.73 2.48
CA LEU A 210 12.32 -8.33 1.64
C LEU A 210 12.65 -9.36 0.56
N LEU A 211 12.34 -10.64 0.75
CA LEU A 211 12.70 -11.71 -0.19
C LEU A 211 11.49 -12.45 -0.76
N CYS A 212 10.27 -12.13 -0.30
CA CYS A 212 9.03 -12.79 -0.71
C CYS A 212 9.08 -14.29 -0.39
N GLN A 213 9.81 -14.65 0.67
CA GLN A 213 9.98 -16.03 1.12
C GLN A 213 9.49 -16.17 2.55
N SER A 214 8.49 -17.02 2.74
CA SER A 214 8.02 -17.47 4.04
C SER A 214 8.66 -18.80 4.39
N TYR A 215 9.24 -18.88 5.58
CA TYR A 215 9.72 -20.16 6.13
C TYR A 215 8.57 -21.12 6.45
N LEU A 216 7.35 -20.60 6.62
CA LEU A 216 6.16 -21.40 6.93
C LEU A 216 5.57 -22.09 5.69
N ASP A 217 5.99 -21.68 4.50
CA ASP A 217 5.49 -22.23 3.24
C ASP A 217 6.35 -23.40 2.75
N ARG A 218 7.43 -23.74 3.47
CA ARG A 218 8.33 -24.84 3.12
C ARG A 218 7.64 -26.19 3.36
N PRO A 219 7.55 -27.08 2.35
CA PRO A 219 6.96 -28.40 2.52
C PRO A 219 7.94 -29.30 3.30
N ILE A 220 7.74 -29.41 4.61
CA ILE A 220 8.58 -30.23 5.50
C ILE A 220 7.71 -31.30 6.16
N ASP A 221 8.11 -32.56 5.99
CA ASP A 221 7.52 -33.70 6.69
C ASP A 221 8.29 -33.96 8.00
N PHE A 222 7.60 -33.83 9.12
CA PHE A 222 8.20 -34.09 10.44
C PHE A 222 8.06 -35.57 10.81
N PRO A 223 9.15 -36.23 11.26
CA PRO A 223 9.06 -37.56 11.83
C PRO A 223 8.17 -37.59 13.07
N SER A 224 7.33 -38.62 13.18
CA SER A 224 6.35 -38.76 14.26
C SER A 224 6.97 -39.14 15.62
N ASP A 225 8.24 -39.53 15.63
CA ASP A 225 9.00 -40.01 16.79
C ASP A 225 9.97 -38.96 17.35
N LEU A 226 9.83 -37.70 16.93
CA LEU A 226 10.61 -36.59 17.49
C LEU A 226 10.27 -36.34 18.96
N ASP A 227 11.29 -36.31 19.81
CA ASP A 227 11.17 -35.83 21.19
C ASP A 227 11.27 -34.31 21.23
N LEU A 228 10.14 -33.66 21.54
CA LEU A 228 10.02 -32.21 21.67
C LEU A 228 9.48 -31.83 23.06
N THR A 229 9.67 -32.70 24.05
CA THR A 229 9.03 -32.55 25.38
C THR A 229 9.67 -31.49 26.26
N ASP A 230 10.92 -31.10 25.98
CA ASP A 230 11.67 -30.08 26.69
C ASP A 230 12.67 -29.34 25.79
N SER A 231 13.28 -28.25 26.30
CA SER A 231 14.18 -27.39 25.53
C SER A 231 15.47 -28.08 25.07
N GLU A 232 16.01 -29.02 25.84
CA GLU A 232 17.20 -29.79 25.45
C GLU A 232 16.85 -30.75 24.30
N SER A 233 15.73 -31.47 24.43
CA SER A 233 15.21 -32.37 23.40
C SER A 233 14.91 -31.63 22.09
N ILE A 234 14.30 -30.44 22.16
CA ILE A 234 14.07 -29.56 20.99
C ILE A 234 15.40 -29.14 20.34
N ARG A 235 16.39 -28.67 21.12
CA ARG A 235 17.71 -28.27 20.58
C ARG A 235 18.41 -29.45 19.91
N ASN A 236 18.35 -30.64 20.50
CA ASN A 236 18.92 -31.85 19.92
C ASN A 236 18.21 -32.24 18.62
N ALA A 237 16.87 -32.17 18.58
CA ALA A 237 16.09 -32.40 17.37
C ALA A 237 16.47 -31.43 16.25
N ILE A 238 16.58 -30.13 16.55
CA ILE A 238 17.05 -29.13 15.60
C ILE A 238 18.45 -29.50 15.08
N ALA A 239 19.40 -29.80 15.96
CA ALA A 239 20.79 -30.07 15.58
C ALA A 239 20.99 -31.35 14.76
N THR A 240 20.15 -32.37 14.95
CA THR A 240 20.38 -33.72 14.40
C THR A 240 19.38 -34.16 13.34
N ASN A 241 18.21 -33.52 13.25
CA ASN A 241 17.15 -33.91 12.33
C ASN A 241 17.17 -33.08 11.04
N VAL A 242 17.22 -33.77 9.89
CA VAL A 242 17.25 -33.13 8.56
C VAL A 242 15.99 -32.30 8.27
N ALA A 243 14.81 -32.73 8.75
CA ALA A 243 13.57 -31.98 8.57
C ALA A 243 13.63 -30.64 9.31
N CYS A 244 14.11 -30.61 10.55
CA CYS A 244 14.29 -29.38 11.31
C CYS A 244 15.34 -28.46 10.66
N GLN A 245 16.46 -29.03 10.17
CA GLN A 245 17.49 -28.28 9.46
C GLN A 245 16.98 -27.65 8.16
N GLY A 246 15.92 -28.19 7.56
CA GLY A 246 15.25 -27.61 6.39
C GLY A 246 14.80 -26.15 6.58
N CYS A 247 14.60 -25.69 7.82
CA CYS A 247 14.38 -24.28 8.15
C CYS A 247 15.53 -23.68 8.96
N HIS A 248 15.98 -24.38 10.01
CA HIS A 248 16.87 -23.82 11.02
C HIS A 248 18.27 -23.47 10.48
N SER A 249 18.73 -24.13 9.41
CA SER A 249 20.06 -23.87 8.84
C SER A 249 20.21 -22.45 8.27
N THR A 250 19.11 -21.79 7.91
CA THR A 250 19.12 -20.40 7.40
C THR A 250 18.35 -19.45 8.31
N MET A 251 17.33 -19.93 9.02
CA MET A 251 16.52 -19.09 9.92
C MET A 251 17.29 -18.68 11.17
N ASP A 252 17.96 -19.60 11.86
CA ASP A 252 18.63 -19.30 13.13
C ASP A 252 19.83 -18.36 12.94
N PRO A 253 20.67 -18.52 11.90
CA PRO A 253 21.70 -17.54 11.58
C PRO A 253 21.14 -16.15 11.23
N LEU A 254 20.06 -16.08 10.43
CA LEU A 254 19.42 -14.79 10.12
C LEU A 254 18.82 -14.13 11.37
N ALA A 255 18.19 -14.92 12.23
CA ALA A 255 17.62 -14.44 13.49
C ALA A 255 18.68 -13.87 14.45
N SER A 256 19.92 -14.33 14.33
CA SER A 256 21.01 -13.96 15.22
C SER A 256 21.49 -12.51 15.04
N TYR A 257 21.14 -11.84 13.93
CA TYR A 257 21.37 -10.40 13.76
C TYR A 257 20.52 -9.52 14.68
N PHE A 258 19.37 -10.02 15.19
CA PHE A 258 18.37 -9.18 15.86
C PHE A 258 18.45 -9.17 17.38
N TRP A 259 19.47 -9.80 17.98
CA TRP A 259 19.55 -9.89 19.44
C TRP A 259 19.71 -8.55 20.15
N GLY A 260 20.29 -7.53 19.51
CA GLY A 260 20.35 -6.19 20.09
C GLY A 260 18.99 -5.49 20.22
N PHE A 261 17.94 -6.00 19.57
CA PHE A 261 16.55 -5.54 19.70
C PHE A 261 15.72 -6.40 20.67
N MET A 262 16.38 -7.28 21.43
CA MET A 262 15.75 -7.98 22.54
C MET A 262 15.67 -7.05 23.75
N TYR A 263 14.67 -7.31 24.58
CA TYR A 263 14.35 -6.51 25.76
C TYR A 263 14.34 -7.42 26.99
N GLY A 264 14.58 -6.82 28.16
CA GLY A 264 14.37 -7.50 29.44
C GLY A 264 12.89 -7.54 29.79
N GLU A 265 12.53 -8.42 30.74
CA GLU A 265 11.15 -8.56 31.25
C GLU A 265 10.53 -7.22 31.70
N PRO A 266 9.24 -6.96 31.38
CA PRO A 266 8.31 -7.80 30.62
C PRO A 266 8.66 -7.86 29.12
N ASP A 267 8.22 -8.91 28.41
CA ASP A 267 8.41 -9.16 26.97
C ASP A 267 7.81 -8.08 26.01
N GLU A 268 7.93 -6.80 26.34
CA GLU A 268 7.47 -5.64 25.61
C GLU A 268 8.61 -4.98 24.82
N PRO A 269 8.37 -4.56 23.57
CA PRO A 269 9.39 -3.94 22.74
C PRO A 269 9.92 -2.63 23.34
N GLY A 270 11.22 -2.63 23.66
CA GLY A 270 11.93 -1.43 24.11
C GLY A 270 12.13 -0.40 22.99
N ALA A 271 12.20 0.88 23.38
CA ALA A 271 12.55 1.98 22.48
C ALA A 271 14.03 2.01 22.09
N SER A 272 14.89 1.41 22.92
CA SER A 272 16.35 1.47 22.78
C SER A 272 16.96 0.13 22.36
N TYR A 273 18.10 0.22 21.69
CA TYR A 273 18.93 -0.91 21.31
C TYR A 273 19.93 -1.29 22.41
N ALA A 274 20.10 -2.58 22.66
CA ALA A 274 21.00 -3.14 23.65
C ALA A 274 22.21 -3.79 22.98
N VAL A 275 23.29 -3.03 22.80
CA VAL A 275 24.53 -3.48 22.12
C VAL A 275 25.11 -4.73 22.78
N GLU A 276 25.02 -4.83 24.11
CA GLU A 276 25.50 -5.97 24.88
C GLU A 276 24.78 -7.28 24.55
N LEU A 277 23.58 -7.22 24.00
CA LEU A 277 22.80 -8.40 23.61
C LEU A 277 23.15 -8.91 22.22
N GLU A 278 23.90 -8.18 21.37
CA GLU A 278 24.26 -8.62 20.01
C GLU A 278 24.83 -10.04 19.95
N ARG A 279 25.52 -10.49 21.02
CA ARG A 279 26.15 -11.81 21.11
C ARG A 279 25.34 -12.86 21.87
N ALA A 280 24.11 -12.55 22.27
CA ALA A 280 23.27 -13.45 23.04
C ALA A 280 22.94 -14.76 22.28
N TRP A 281 22.99 -14.76 20.94
CA TRP A 281 22.90 -15.97 20.13
C TRP A 281 23.88 -17.07 20.59
N GLN A 282 25.07 -16.73 21.10
CA GLN A 282 26.05 -17.71 21.59
C GLN A 282 25.52 -18.56 22.73
N LEU A 283 24.67 -17.97 23.58
CA LEU A 283 24.08 -18.62 24.73
C LEU A 283 22.77 -19.34 24.35
N TYR A 284 21.93 -18.70 23.53
CA TYR A 284 20.56 -19.16 23.33
C TYR A 284 20.38 -20.10 22.13
N THR A 285 21.08 -19.86 21.01
CA THR A 285 20.89 -20.62 19.76
C THR A 285 22.16 -21.36 19.32
N GLY A 286 23.35 -20.86 19.66
CA GLY A 286 24.63 -21.36 19.15
C GLY A 286 24.85 -21.14 17.65
N ALA A 287 23.96 -20.40 16.98
CA ALA A 287 24.04 -20.12 15.55
C ALA A 287 24.69 -18.74 15.34
N ALA A 288 25.85 -18.71 14.68
CA ALA A 288 26.48 -17.44 14.32
C ALA A 288 25.65 -16.70 13.25
N PRO A 289 25.66 -15.36 13.21
CA PRO A 289 24.96 -14.59 12.19
C PRO A 289 25.43 -14.98 10.78
N ALA A 290 24.46 -15.24 9.90
CA ALA A 290 24.72 -15.50 8.49
C ALA A 290 23.45 -15.25 7.67
N PHE A 291 23.63 -14.85 6.42
CA PHE A 291 22.57 -14.69 5.45
C PHE A 291 22.60 -15.84 4.45
N PHE A 292 21.66 -16.79 4.58
CA PHE A 292 21.57 -17.98 3.70
C PHE A 292 22.90 -18.71 3.48
N GLY A 293 23.69 -18.86 4.55
CA GLY A 293 24.98 -19.55 4.54
C GLY A 293 26.20 -18.66 4.28
N VAL A 294 26.00 -17.37 3.96
CA VAL A 294 27.08 -16.37 3.89
C VAL A 294 27.29 -15.77 5.28
N PRO A 295 28.43 -16.00 5.95
CA PRO A 295 28.68 -15.47 7.28
C PRO A 295 28.70 -13.94 7.30
N GLY A 296 28.28 -13.35 8.42
CA GLY A 296 28.53 -11.94 8.72
C GLY A 296 28.51 -11.67 10.22
N GLU A 297 28.73 -10.42 10.64
CA GLU A 297 28.79 -10.08 12.08
C GLU A 297 27.70 -9.12 12.55
N ARG A 298 27.43 -8.05 11.79
CA ARG A 298 26.49 -6.98 12.20
C ARG A 298 25.45 -6.66 11.13
N MET A 299 24.46 -5.84 11.50
CA MET A 299 23.31 -5.54 10.63
C MET A 299 23.72 -4.85 9.32
N GLU A 300 24.81 -4.09 9.31
CA GLU A 300 25.34 -3.45 8.10
C GLU A 300 25.77 -4.49 7.06
N GLU A 301 26.40 -5.59 7.47
CA GLU A 301 26.77 -6.69 6.56
C GLU A 301 25.52 -7.46 6.07
N LEU A 302 24.50 -7.62 6.93
CA LEU A 302 23.22 -8.17 6.49
C LEU A 302 22.55 -7.27 5.43
N ALA A 303 22.61 -5.95 5.60
CA ALA A 303 22.12 -4.99 4.61
C ALA A 303 22.84 -5.12 3.28
N ASP A 304 24.16 -5.29 3.29
CA ASP A 304 24.94 -5.49 2.07
C ASP A 304 24.60 -6.83 1.40
N HIS A 305 24.52 -7.92 2.16
CA HIS A 305 24.09 -9.21 1.63
C HIS A 305 22.69 -9.17 1.01
N LEU A 306 21.75 -8.47 1.65
CA LEU A 306 20.39 -8.30 1.13
C LEU A 306 20.38 -7.46 -0.15
N ALA A 307 21.07 -6.32 -0.13
CA ALA A 307 21.10 -5.40 -1.27
C ALA A 307 21.75 -6.00 -2.51
N ASP A 308 22.67 -6.95 -2.34
CA ASP A 308 23.35 -7.67 -3.42
C ASP A 308 22.62 -8.98 -3.82
N ASP A 309 21.53 -9.35 -3.12
CA ASP A 309 20.78 -10.59 -3.39
C ASP A 309 19.68 -10.38 -4.45
N GLU A 310 19.65 -11.26 -5.45
CA GLU A 310 18.69 -11.21 -6.55
C GLU A 310 17.23 -11.31 -6.09
N ARG A 311 16.97 -12.01 -4.97
CA ARG A 311 15.63 -12.17 -4.40
C ARG A 311 15.12 -10.88 -3.78
N PHE A 312 16.00 -10.00 -3.31
CA PHE A 312 15.61 -8.68 -2.80
C PHE A 312 15.06 -7.82 -3.94
N ILE A 313 15.77 -7.79 -5.07
CA ILE A 313 15.35 -7.09 -6.29
C ILE A 313 14.08 -7.73 -6.88
N GLY A 314 14.06 -9.05 -7.03
CA GLY A 314 12.90 -9.78 -7.56
C GLY A 314 11.64 -9.60 -6.72
N CYS A 315 11.79 -9.50 -5.39
CA CYS A 315 10.66 -9.29 -4.50
C CYS A 315 10.08 -7.87 -4.58
N ALA A 316 10.91 -6.85 -4.82
CA ALA A 316 10.43 -5.50 -5.12
C ALA A 316 9.63 -5.47 -6.44
N VAL A 317 10.14 -6.13 -7.49
CA VAL A 317 9.45 -6.28 -8.78
C VAL A 317 8.10 -6.96 -8.60
N ARG A 318 8.05 -8.08 -7.88
CA ARG A 318 6.81 -8.81 -7.58
C ARG A 318 5.76 -7.92 -6.91
N ARG A 319 6.16 -7.10 -5.94
CA ARG A 319 5.23 -6.20 -5.23
C ARG A 319 4.67 -5.10 -6.10
N VAL A 320 5.53 -4.43 -6.87
CA VAL A 320 5.06 -3.37 -7.77
C VAL A 320 4.15 -3.96 -8.84
N TYR A 321 4.51 -5.13 -9.39
CA TYR A 321 3.67 -5.83 -10.35
C TYR A 321 2.30 -6.19 -9.75
N GLN A 322 2.27 -6.85 -8.59
CA GLN A 322 1.04 -7.21 -7.90
C GLN A 322 0.19 -5.97 -7.57
N GLY A 323 0.78 -4.93 -6.99
CA GLY A 323 0.05 -3.72 -6.60
C GLY A 323 -0.55 -2.98 -7.79
N LEU A 324 0.10 -3.02 -8.95
CA LEU A 324 -0.39 -2.38 -10.17
C LEU A 324 -1.33 -3.27 -10.99
N LEU A 325 -1.20 -4.59 -10.96
CA LEU A 325 -2.16 -5.46 -11.65
C LEU A 325 -3.38 -5.81 -10.79
N GLY A 326 -3.29 -5.67 -9.47
CA GLY A 326 -4.35 -6.04 -8.52
C GLY A 326 -4.62 -7.54 -8.51
N ARG A 327 -3.56 -8.35 -8.65
CA ARG A 327 -3.59 -9.81 -8.51
C ARG A 327 -2.19 -10.34 -8.20
N GLU A 328 -2.12 -11.50 -7.56
CA GLU A 328 -0.87 -12.25 -7.41
C GLU A 328 -0.31 -12.69 -8.78
N PRO A 329 1.03 -12.64 -8.97
CA PRO A 329 1.65 -13.26 -10.13
C PRO A 329 1.52 -14.78 -10.11
N SER A 330 1.23 -15.33 -11.28
CA SER A 330 1.20 -16.74 -11.60
C SER A 330 2.49 -17.18 -12.29
N LEU A 331 2.64 -18.47 -12.56
CA LEU A 331 3.77 -19.02 -13.32
C LEU A 331 3.87 -18.44 -14.75
N ASP A 332 2.74 -18.05 -15.35
CA ASP A 332 2.71 -17.48 -16.69
C ASP A 332 3.26 -16.04 -16.74
N ASP A 333 3.40 -15.40 -15.58
CA ASP A 333 3.93 -14.03 -15.43
C ASP A 333 5.46 -14.00 -15.24
N GLU A 334 6.13 -15.14 -15.04
CA GLU A 334 7.58 -15.20 -14.70
C GLU A 334 8.46 -14.47 -15.74
N GLY A 335 8.12 -14.57 -17.03
CA GLY A 335 8.88 -13.84 -18.05
C GLY A 335 8.63 -12.34 -18.04
N ALA A 336 7.44 -11.88 -17.65
CA ALA A 336 7.15 -10.46 -17.46
C ALA A 336 7.87 -9.91 -16.23
N LEU A 337 7.87 -10.66 -15.12
CA LEU A 337 8.65 -10.33 -13.93
C LEU A 337 10.15 -10.22 -14.24
N ALA A 338 10.69 -11.11 -15.07
CA ALA A 338 12.06 -11.02 -15.54
C ALA A 338 12.30 -9.77 -16.40
N ASP A 339 11.38 -9.42 -17.30
CA ASP A 339 11.45 -8.18 -18.09
C ASP A 339 11.45 -6.92 -17.22
N HIS A 340 10.61 -6.88 -16.18
CA HIS A 340 10.58 -5.77 -15.23
C HIS A 340 11.81 -5.71 -14.33
N ARG A 341 12.39 -6.86 -13.96
CA ARG A 341 13.66 -6.92 -13.24
C ARG A 341 14.80 -6.32 -14.07
N GLU A 342 14.90 -6.63 -15.36
CA GLU A 342 15.91 -6.02 -16.22
C GLU A 342 15.69 -4.51 -16.35
N ALA A 343 14.45 -4.05 -16.53
CA ALA A 343 14.14 -2.62 -16.56
C ALA A 343 14.46 -1.90 -15.25
N PHE A 344 14.32 -2.58 -14.11
CA PHE A 344 14.67 -2.04 -12.80
C PHE A 344 16.18 -1.94 -12.62
N LEU A 345 16.95 -2.93 -13.08
CA LEU A 345 18.42 -2.90 -13.08
C LEU A 345 18.96 -1.83 -14.03
N ASP A 346 18.43 -1.74 -15.24
CA ASP A 346 18.81 -0.73 -16.25
C ASP A 346 18.46 0.70 -15.80
N GLY A 347 17.46 0.83 -14.91
CA GLY A 347 17.04 2.07 -14.28
C GLY A 347 17.67 2.32 -12.91
N ASP A 348 18.89 1.82 -12.67
CA ASP A 348 19.66 2.06 -11.44
C ASP A 348 18.92 1.69 -10.14
N LEU A 349 18.02 0.71 -10.21
CA LEU A 349 17.17 0.28 -9.12
C LEU A 349 16.25 1.38 -8.55
N THR A 350 15.81 2.33 -9.37
CA THR A 350 14.82 3.32 -8.91
C THR A 350 13.38 2.84 -9.06
N LEU A 351 12.54 3.17 -8.06
CA LEU A 351 11.13 2.79 -8.06
C LEU A 351 10.35 3.47 -9.19
N ARG A 352 10.79 4.65 -9.65
CA ARG A 352 10.24 5.31 -10.84
C ARG A 352 10.45 4.47 -12.09
N ALA A 353 11.65 3.92 -12.29
CA ALA A 353 11.95 3.06 -13.44
C ALA A 353 11.10 1.77 -13.43
N LEU A 354 11.01 1.11 -12.27
CA LEU A 354 10.19 -0.10 -12.11
C LEU A 354 8.70 0.17 -12.37
N VAL A 355 8.13 1.22 -11.77
CA VAL A 355 6.73 1.57 -11.97
C VAL A 355 6.45 1.92 -13.44
N ARG A 356 7.30 2.73 -14.10
CA ARG A 356 7.17 3.01 -15.54
C ARG A 356 7.19 1.74 -16.40
N SER A 357 8.03 0.77 -16.05
CA SER A 357 8.09 -0.52 -16.74
C SER A 357 6.75 -1.26 -16.68
N VAL A 358 6.15 -1.36 -15.50
CA VAL A 358 4.85 -2.05 -15.31
C VAL A 358 3.69 -1.28 -15.94
N LEU A 359 3.68 0.06 -15.90
CA LEU A 359 2.66 0.89 -16.56
C LEU A 359 2.65 0.73 -18.09
N ARG A 360 3.78 0.32 -18.68
CA ARG A 360 3.92 0.01 -20.11
C ARG A 360 3.66 -1.46 -20.44
N ASP A 361 3.49 -2.31 -19.43
CA ASP A 361 3.23 -3.73 -19.62
C ASP A 361 1.92 -3.94 -20.40
N PRO A 362 1.91 -4.75 -21.48
CA PRO A 362 0.69 -4.99 -22.22
C PRO A 362 -0.43 -5.62 -21.37
N SER A 363 -0.12 -6.52 -20.43
CA SER A 363 -1.12 -7.14 -19.54
C SER A 363 -1.76 -6.12 -18.59
N TYR A 364 -0.99 -5.15 -18.07
CA TYR A 364 -1.51 -4.00 -17.32
C TYR A 364 -2.47 -3.15 -18.18
N ARG A 365 -2.24 -3.09 -19.48
CA ARG A 365 -3.09 -2.37 -20.47
C ARG A 365 -4.21 -3.25 -21.04
N GLY A 366 -4.41 -4.42 -20.45
CA GLY A 366 -5.45 -5.37 -20.82
C GLY A 366 -5.17 -6.11 -22.13
N ARG A 367 -3.91 -6.21 -22.59
CA ARG A 367 -3.49 -6.88 -23.83
C ARG A 367 -2.71 -8.16 -23.58
N ALA A 368 -3.00 -9.18 -24.37
CA ALA A 368 -2.18 -10.40 -24.44
C ALA A 368 -0.84 -10.12 -25.12
N TRP A 369 0.22 -10.75 -24.61
CA TRP A 369 1.56 -10.63 -25.16
C TRP A 369 2.46 -11.79 -24.70
N THR A 370 3.66 -11.88 -25.28
CA THR A 370 4.68 -12.86 -24.88
C THR A 370 5.94 -12.12 -24.44
N PRO A 371 6.34 -12.23 -23.16
CA PRO A 371 7.57 -11.64 -22.65
C PRO A 371 8.83 -12.18 -23.31
N ARG A 372 9.95 -11.44 -23.22
CA ARG A 372 11.24 -11.86 -23.82
C ARG A 372 11.72 -13.19 -23.25
N PHE A 373 11.40 -13.46 -21.98
CA PHE A 373 11.79 -14.66 -21.27
C PHE A 373 10.70 -15.77 -21.25
N GLY A 374 9.67 -15.65 -22.09
CA GLY A 374 8.57 -16.62 -22.20
C GLY A 374 7.41 -16.33 -21.24
N GLY A 375 6.44 -17.25 -21.19
CA GLY A 375 5.18 -17.04 -20.44
C GLY A 375 4.08 -16.39 -21.29
N ALA A 376 2.89 -16.28 -20.70
CA ALA A 376 1.70 -15.70 -21.31
C ALA A 376 0.87 -14.97 -20.25
N PRO A 377 1.33 -13.79 -19.77
CA PRO A 377 0.68 -13.05 -18.70
C PRO A 377 -0.80 -12.79 -19.01
N GLU A 378 -1.67 -13.03 -18.03
CA GLU A 378 -3.11 -12.81 -18.19
C GLU A 378 -3.40 -11.30 -18.33
N PRO A 379 -4.10 -10.87 -19.41
CA PRO A 379 -4.51 -9.49 -19.59
C PRO A 379 -5.50 -9.03 -18.50
N VAL A 380 -5.21 -7.91 -17.84
CA VAL A 380 -6.06 -7.39 -16.76
C VAL A 380 -7.06 -6.39 -17.32
N MET A 381 -8.28 -6.83 -17.60
CA MET A 381 -9.37 -5.94 -18.06
C MET A 381 -10.04 -5.18 -16.90
N ARG A 382 -10.13 -5.80 -15.73
CA ARG A 382 -10.72 -5.23 -14.52
C ARG A 382 -9.90 -5.65 -13.31
N LYS A 383 -9.81 -4.77 -12.32
CA LYS A 383 -9.20 -5.06 -11.03
C LYS A 383 -9.90 -4.29 -9.92
N VAL A 384 -9.82 -4.81 -8.71
CA VAL A 384 -10.32 -4.12 -7.51
C VAL A 384 -9.38 -2.97 -7.19
N SER A 385 -9.93 -1.81 -6.85
CA SER A 385 -9.14 -0.70 -6.32
C SER A 385 -8.99 -0.88 -4.82
N PRO A 386 -7.79 -0.72 -4.24
CA PRO A 386 -7.59 -0.74 -2.79
C PRO A 386 -8.52 0.25 -2.10
N VAL A 387 -9.00 -0.08 -0.89
CA VAL A 387 -9.99 0.74 -0.17
C VAL A 387 -9.48 2.16 0.06
N ASP A 388 -8.19 2.32 0.28
CA ASP A 388 -7.57 3.62 0.51
C ASP A 388 -7.49 4.48 -0.76
N VAL A 389 -7.33 3.86 -1.94
CA VAL A 389 -7.43 4.53 -3.24
C VAL A 389 -8.86 4.99 -3.50
N ILE A 390 -9.85 4.14 -3.19
CA ILE A 390 -11.27 4.51 -3.28
C ILE A 390 -11.58 5.69 -2.37
N ALA A 391 -11.19 5.62 -1.10
CA ALA A 391 -11.41 6.67 -0.12
C ALA A 391 -10.77 8.01 -0.55
N ARG A 392 -9.52 7.97 -1.03
CA ARG A 392 -8.82 9.17 -1.54
C ARG A 392 -9.46 9.72 -2.80
N SER A 393 -9.87 8.86 -3.73
CA SER A 393 -10.57 9.30 -4.94
C SER A 393 -11.88 9.98 -4.58
N ILE A 394 -12.65 9.44 -3.63
CA ILE A 394 -13.89 10.07 -3.15
C ILE A 394 -13.58 11.41 -2.48
N ALA A 395 -12.58 11.47 -1.61
CA ALA A 395 -12.16 12.72 -0.98
C ALA A 395 -11.71 13.78 -2.00
N THR A 396 -11.00 13.39 -3.06
CA THR A 396 -10.60 14.29 -4.15
C THR A 396 -11.81 14.78 -4.95
N LEU A 397 -12.81 13.92 -5.17
CA LEU A 397 -14.03 14.28 -5.91
C LEU A 397 -14.93 15.20 -5.09
N SER A 398 -15.15 14.90 -3.81
CA SER A 398 -16.21 15.52 -3.01
C SER A 398 -15.72 16.44 -1.90
N GLY A 399 -14.42 16.49 -1.61
CA GLY A 399 -13.86 17.21 -0.45
C GLY A 399 -14.08 16.51 0.90
N TYR A 400 -14.65 15.31 0.92
CA TYR A 400 -15.01 14.59 2.15
C TYR A 400 -14.08 13.41 2.41
N ALA A 401 -13.46 13.39 3.59
CA ALA A 401 -12.71 12.24 4.11
C ALA A 401 -13.32 11.80 5.44
N LEU A 402 -13.64 10.51 5.56
CA LEU A 402 -14.08 9.94 6.83
C LEU A 402 -12.85 9.60 7.68
N THR A 403 -12.79 10.19 8.87
CA THR A 403 -11.73 9.95 9.84
C THR A 403 -12.28 9.34 11.13
N HIS A 404 -11.49 8.49 11.78
CA HIS A 404 -11.71 8.01 13.14
C HIS A 404 -10.46 8.33 13.96
N GLN A 405 -10.62 9.00 15.11
CA GLN A 405 -9.50 9.47 15.95
C GLN A 405 -8.42 10.25 15.16
N GLY A 406 -8.84 11.13 14.25
CA GLY A 406 -7.93 11.92 13.41
C GLY A 406 -7.22 11.16 12.29
N ARG A 407 -7.43 9.84 12.15
CA ARG A 407 -6.82 8.98 11.12
C ARG A 407 -7.85 8.60 10.03
N PRO A 408 -7.45 8.36 8.77
CA PRO A 408 -8.37 7.89 7.74
C PRO A 408 -9.01 6.56 8.14
N ALA A 409 -10.35 6.51 8.16
CA ALA A 409 -11.09 5.31 8.58
C ALA A 409 -10.84 4.10 7.65
N SER A 410 -10.42 4.34 6.40
CA SER A 410 -10.01 3.31 5.44
C SER A 410 -8.70 2.60 5.80
N ARG A 411 -7.93 3.13 6.76
CA ARG A 411 -6.62 2.59 7.17
C ARG A 411 -6.64 1.89 8.53
N LEU A 412 -7.80 1.80 9.18
CA LEU A 412 -7.95 1.21 10.51
C LEU A 412 -8.77 -0.08 10.45
N ASP A 413 -8.27 -1.13 11.11
CA ASP A 413 -8.93 -2.43 11.17
C ASP A 413 -10.18 -2.38 12.08
N ASP A 414 -10.14 -1.58 13.14
CA ASP A 414 -11.29 -1.26 14.01
C ASP A 414 -12.39 -0.43 13.34
N SER A 415 -12.14 0.05 12.11
CA SER A 415 -13.04 0.92 11.35
C SER A 415 -13.44 0.30 10.01
N LEU A 416 -13.10 0.92 8.87
CA LEU A 416 -13.59 0.49 7.57
C LEU A 416 -12.67 -0.53 6.88
N ARG A 417 -11.39 -0.63 7.26
CA ARG A 417 -10.42 -1.45 6.52
C ARG A 417 -10.77 -2.93 6.57
N ALA A 418 -11.03 -3.47 7.76
CA ALA A 418 -11.42 -4.87 7.93
C ALA A 418 -12.75 -5.18 7.24
N ILE A 419 -13.73 -4.26 7.30
CA ILE A 419 -15.02 -4.42 6.60
C ILE A 419 -14.83 -4.44 5.09
N ALA A 420 -13.89 -3.65 4.56
CA ALA A 420 -13.55 -3.66 3.14
C ALA A 420 -12.77 -4.91 2.68
N GLY A 421 -12.51 -5.86 3.58
CA GLY A 421 -11.74 -7.07 3.30
C GLY A 421 -10.22 -6.87 3.44
N GLY A 422 -9.79 -5.73 3.97
CA GLY A 422 -8.40 -5.51 4.33
C GLY A 422 -7.99 -6.35 5.53
N SER A 423 -6.69 -6.65 5.58
CA SER A 423 -6.08 -7.42 6.66
C SER A 423 -4.68 -6.90 6.96
N ASP A 424 -4.11 -7.39 8.05
CA ASP A 424 -2.70 -7.20 8.40
C ASP A 424 -1.72 -7.56 7.25
N ARG A 425 -2.12 -8.43 6.30
CA ARG A 425 -1.31 -8.79 5.12
C ARG A 425 -1.48 -7.85 3.93
N GLY A 426 -2.35 -6.86 4.01
CA GLY A 426 -2.73 -5.96 2.92
C GLY A 426 -4.22 -6.03 2.59
N ASP A 427 -4.60 -5.23 1.61
CA ASP A 427 -5.98 -5.17 1.09
C ASP A 427 -6.25 -6.39 0.20
N THR A 428 -7.52 -6.81 0.13
CA THR A 428 -7.93 -7.91 -0.75
C THR A 428 -8.01 -7.46 -2.20
N ASP A 429 -7.57 -8.35 -3.09
CA ASP A 429 -7.73 -8.19 -4.55
C ASP A 429 -9.10 -8.75 -5.03
N ASP A 430 -9.89 -9.35 -4.13
CA ASP A 430 -11.21 -9.91 -4.42
C ASP A 430 -12.34 -8.93 -4.08
N VAL A 431 -13.38 -8.91 -4.93
CA VAL A 431 -14.60 -8.14 -4.63
C VAL A 431 -15.36 -8.83 -3.50
N SER A 432 -15.51 -8.14 -2.37
CA SER A 432 -16.34 -8.57 -1.25
C SER A 432 -17.59 -7.70 -1.09
N THR A 433 -18.66 -8.27 -0.54
CA THR A 433 -19.86 -7.50 -0.16
C THR A 433 -19.50 -6.34 0.77
N GLY A 434 -18.55 -6.55 1.67
CA GLY A 434 -18.07 -5.53 2.60
C GLY A 434 -17.38 -4.36 1.88
N ALA A 435 -16.47 -4.64 0.94
CA ALA A 435 -15.82 -3.62 0.11
C ALA A 435 -16.83 -2.76 -0.65
N VAL A 436 -17.84 -3.39 -1.28
CA VAL A 436 -18.90 -2.68 -2.01
C VAL A 436 -19.74 -1.81 -1.08
N LEU A 437 -20.07 -2.30 0.12
CA LEU A 437 -20.83 -1.52 1.11
C LEU A 437 -20.02 -0.32 1.61
N VAL A 438 -18.73 -0.50 1.90
CA VAL A 438 -17.83 0.59 2.32
C VAL A 438 -17.73 1.66 1.23
N GLN A 439 -17.47 1.26 -0.02
CA GLN A 439 -17.43 2.19 -1.15
C GLN A 439 -18.74 2.98 -1.28
N ARG A 440 -19.90 2.30 -1.21
CA ARG A 440 -21.21 2.96 -1.28
C ARG A 440 -21.43 3.95 -0.15
N ARG A 441 -21.02 3.63 1.08
CA ARG A 441 -21.19 4.53 2.23
C ARG A 441 -20.27 5.74 2.16
N LEU A 442 -19.02 5.57 1.75
CA LEU A 442 -18.12 6.69 1.50
C LEU A 442 -18.64 7.58 0.37
N ALA A 443 -19.14 6.98 -0.72
CA ALA A 443 -19.74 7.70 -1.83
C ALA A 443 -20.98 8.49 -1.42
N GLU A 444 -21.87 7.90 -0.61
CA GLU A 444 -23.05 8.57 -0.07
C GLU A 444 -22.67 9.74 0.85
N ALA A 445 -21.72 9.55 1.77
CA ALA A 445 -21.26 10.60 2.66
C ALA A 445 -20.59 11.75 1.90
N GLY A 446 -19.75 11.43 0.91
CA GLY A 446 -19.14 12.41 0.02
C GLY A 446 -20.17 13.17 -0.82
N ALA A 447 -21.18 12.48 -1.36
CA ALA A 447 -22.28 13.10 -2.09
C ALA A 447 -23.07 14.08 -1.22
N ILE A 448 -23.39 13.72 0.02
CA ILE A 448 -24.09 14.59 0.98
C ILE A 448 -23.25 15.84 1.25
N HIS A 449 -21.96 15.67 1.58
CA HIS A 449 -21.07 16.78 1.88
C HIS A 449 -20.96 17.77 0.71
N ALA A 450 -20.67 17.27 -0.50
CA ALA A 450 -20.51 18.12 -1.67
C ALA A 450 -21.82 18.87 -2.03
N PHE A 451 -22.96 18.20 -1.95
CA PHE A 451 -24.26 18.81 -2.24
C PHE A 451 -24.66 19.86 -1.20
N ASP A 452 -24.51 19.56 0.10
CA ASP A 452 -24.91 20.47 1.17
C ASP A 452 -24.04 21.74 1.14
N ALA A 453 -22.73 21.63 0.86
CA ALA A 453 -21.85 22.78 0.65
C ALA A 453 -22.29 23.64 -0.55
N ALA A 454 -22.61 23.01 -1.68
CA ALA A 454 -23.06 23.73 -2.87
C ALA A 454 -24.35 24.53 -2.64
N ILE A 455 -25.33 23.96 -1.92
CA ILE A 455 -26.58 24.66 -1.56
C ILE A 455 -26.36 25.77 -0.55
N ALA A 456 -25.38 25.62 0.35
CA ALA A 456 -24.97 26.68 1.28
C ALA A 456 -24.21 27.83 0.60
N GLY A 457 -23.79 27.65 -0.66
CA GLY A 457 -22.90 28.60 -1.35
C GLY A 457 -21.46 28.56 -0.83
N GLU A 458 -21.08 27.45 -0.20
CA GLU A 458 -19.74 27.22 0.35
C GLU A 458 -18.89 26.42 -0.65
N ASP A 459 -17.57 26.62 -0.63
CA ASP A 459 -16.66 25.73 -1.34
C ASP A 459 -16.51 24.43 -0.53
N GLY A 460 -17.29 23.42 -0.90
CA GLY A 460 -17.23 22.07 -0.31
C GLY A 460 -15.92 21.34 -0.57
N GLY A 461 -15.05 21.91 -1.42
CA GLY A 461 -13.83 21.29 -1.89
C GLY A 461 -14.06 20.22 -2.95
N GLY A 462 -12.94 19.69 -3.47
CA GLY A 462 -12.92 18.62 -4.45
C GLY A 462 -13.34 19.04 -5.86
N THR A 463 -13.20 18.11 -6.80
CA THR A 463 -13.41 18.40 -8.23
C THR A 463 -14.87 18.49 -8.65
N LEU A 464 -15.82 18.10 -7.78
CA LEU A 464 -17.26 18.26 -8.02
C LEU A 464 -17.76 19.67 -7.78
N ALA A 465 -17.10 20.46 -6.93
CA ALA A 465 -17.58 21.80 -6.54
C ALA A 465 -17.82 22.73 -7.75
N PRO A 466 -16.91 22.83 -8.75
CA PRO A 466 -17.14 23.67 -9.92
C PRO A 466 -18.32 23.20 -10.79
N TRP A 467 -18.56 21.89 -10.86
CA TRP A 467 -19.70 21.33 -11.59
C TRP A 467 -21.01 21.65 -10.87
N LEU A 468 -21.08 21.40 -9.56
CA LEU A 468 -22.25 21.69 -8.72
C LEU A 468 -22.64 23.16 -8.76
N ALA A 469 -21.67 24.07 -8.80
CA ALA A 469 -21.92 25.51 -8.93
C ALA A 469 -22.48 25.91 -10.31
N SER A 470 -22.35 25.07 -11.33
CA SER A 470 -22.78 25.36 -12.71
C SER A 470 -24.13 24.77 -13.10
N VAL A 471 -24.68 23.85 -12.31
CA VAL A 471 -25.93 23.12 -12.62
C VAL A 471 -27.13 23.66 -11.84
N ASP A 472 -28.34 23.54 -12.40
CA ASP A 472 -29.58 23.91 -11.71
C ASP A 472 -30.00 22.84 -10.68
N LEU A 473 -29.58 23.03 -9.44
CA LEU A 473 -29.94 22.17 -8.31
C LEU A 473 -31.45 22.25 -7.93
N GLY A 474 -32.21 23.16 -8.57
CA GLY A 474 -33.65 23.30 -8.44
C GLY A 474 -34.47 22.33 -9.29
N GLY A 475 -33.87 21.74 -10.33
CA GLY A 475 -34.53 20.85 -11.30
C GLY A 475 -33.83 19.50 -11.48
N ALA A 476 -34.38 18.66 -12.35
CA ALA A 476 -33.70 17.42 -12.77
C ALA A 476 -32.50 17.78 -13.68
N PRO A 477 -31.36 17.08 -13.54
CA PRO A 477 -30.19 17.31 -14.38
C PRO A 477 -30.48 16.96 -15.84
N SER A 478 -29.90 17.71 -16.76
CA SER A 478 -29.99 17.41 -18.20
C SER A 478 -29.09 16.21 -18.57
N PRO A 479 -29.31 15.56 -19.73
CA PRO A 479 -28.40 14.52 -20.23
C PRO A 479 -26.93 14.99 -20.33
N ASP A 480 -26.70 16.25 -20.70
CA ASP A 480 -25.35 16.83 -20.77
C ASP A 480 -24.72 16.99 -19.38
N ASP A 481 -25.52 17.33 -18.36
CA ASP A 481 -25.06 17.37 -16.96
C ASP A 481 -24.64 15.99 -16.47
N LEU A 482 -25.41 14.95 -16.83
CA LEU A 482 -25.11 13.56 -16.49
C LEU A 482 -23.86 13.06 -17.20
N ALA A 483 -23.68 13.39 -18.48
CA ALA A 483 -22.47 13.06 -19.22
C ALA A 483 -21.24 13.73 -18.59
N ARG A 484 -21.33 15.01 -18.23
CA ARG A 484 -20.24 15.72 -17.54
C ARG A 484 -19.94 15.13 -16.16
N LEU A 485 -20.96 14.73 -15.41
CA LEU A 485 -20.79 14.07 -14.11
C LEU A 485 -20.08 12.71 -14.25
N ALA A 486 -20.45 11.91 -15.26
CA ALA A 486 -19.78 10.64 -15.56
C ALA A 486 -18.30 10.84 -15.93
N ARG A 487 -17.99 11.88 -16.71
CA ARG A 487 -16.59 12.25 -17.03
C ARG A 487 -15.78 12.59 -15.77
N ILE A 488 -16.35 13.36 -14.85
CA ILE A 488 -15.67 13.76 -13.60
C ILE A 488 -15.48 12.58 -12.66
N THR A 489 -16.53 11.79 -12.43
CA THR A 489 -16.55 10.78 -11.36
C THR A 489 -16.03 9.41 -11.80
N ARG A 490 -16.19 9.06 -13.08
CA ARG A 490 -15.86 7.75 -13.65
C ARG A 490 -14.79 7.81 -14.73
N SER A 491 -14.38 8.99 -15.18
CA SER A 491 -13.43 9.19 -16.30
C SER A 491 -13.92 8.58 -17.61
N GLN A 492 -15.25 8.53 -17.80
CA GLN A 492 -15.90 7.97 -18.98
C GLN A 492 -16.56 9.07 -19.81
N THR A 493 -16.37 9.00 -21.13
CA THR A 493 -17.06 9.88 -22.07
C THR A 493 -18.23 9.11 -22.68
N LEU A 494 -19.44 9.43 -22.24
CA LEU A 494 -20.68 8.77 -22.67
C LEU A 494 -21.50 9.73 -23.54
N ALA A 495 -22.19 9.19 -24.55
CA ALA A 495 -23.13 9.97 -25.35
C ALA A 495 -24.35 10.34 -24.48
N PRO A 496 -25.01 11.48 -24.71
CA PRO A 496 -26.16 11.90 -23.88
C PRO A 496 -27.33 10.90 -23.85
N ASP A 497 -27.45 10.04 -24.87
CA ASP A 497 -28.46 8.98 -24.98
C ASP A 497 -27.95 7.60 -24.52
N ASP A 498 -26.76 7.53 -23.94
CA ASP A 498 -26.18 6.28 -23.44
C ASP A 498 -27.09 5.65 -22.36
N PRO A 499 -27.36 4.32 -22.44
CA PRO A 499 -28.21 3.63 -21.47
C PRO A 499 -27.79 3.84 -20.01
N GLU A 500 -26.50 4.01 -19.74
CA GLU A 500 -25.97 4.26 -18.39
C GLU A 500 -26.38 5.64 -17.86
N LEU A 501 -26.33 6.67 -18.71
CA LEU A 501 -26.80 8.01 -18.35
C LEU A 501 -28.31 8.05 -18.21
N VAL A 502 -29.05 7.33 -19.06
CA VAL A 502 -30.51 7.18 -18.94
C VAL A 502 -30.87 6.53 -17.60
N ALA A 503 -30.18 5.45 -17.22
CA ALA A 503 -30.37 4.81 -15.93
C ALA A 503 -30.04 5.74 -14.75
N LEU A 504 -28.96 6.53 -14.85
CA LEU A 504 -28.59 7.51 -13.83
C LEU A 504 -29.66 8.61 -13.68
N GLY A 505 -30.22 9.10 -14.79
CA GLY A 505 -31.33 10.05 -14.79
C GLY A 505 -32.62 9.45 -14.21
N GLN A 506 -32.86 8.16 -14.42
CA GLN A 506 -34.00 7.44 -13.85
C GLN A 506 -33.93 7.39 -12.31
N VAL A 507 -32.73 7.32 -11.72
CA VAL A 507 -32.55 7.38 -10.25
C VAL A 507 -33.16 8.65 -9.67
N TRP A 508 -32.97 9.81 -10.32
CA TRP A 508 -33.60 11.06 -9.88
C TRP A 508 -35.12 10.91 -9.89
N THR A 509 -35.66 10.44 -11.02
CA THR A 509 -37.11 10.30 -11.26
C THR A 509 -37.76 9.39 -10.22
N ASP A 510 -37.12 8.26 -9.90
CA ASP A 510 -37.60 7.30 -8.91
C ASP A 510 -37.63 7.89 -7.51
N VAL A 511 -36.59 8.66 -7.13
CA VAL A 511 -36.53 9.33 -5.82
C VAL A 511 -37.62 10.38 -5.67
N ALA A 512 -37.94 11.10 -6.73
CA ALA A 512 -39.05 12.06 -6.70
C ALA A 512 -40.42 11.40 -6.59
N ALA A 513 -40.66 10.32 -7.33
CA ALA A 513 -41.89 9.55 -7.20
C ALA A 513 -42.11 9.04 -5.75
N ILE A 514 -41.04 8.56 -5.09
CA ILE A 514 -41.11 8.12 -3.69
C ILE A 514 -41.39 9.28 -2.72
N ALA A 515 -40.86 10.46 -3.00
CA ALA A 515 -41.01 11.63 -2.14
C ALA A 515 -42.41 12.27 -2.24
N ASP A 516 -43.07 12.16 -3.39
CA ASP A 516 -44.46 12.61 -3.60
C ASP A 516 -45.47 11.65 -2.97
N VAL A 517 -45.18 10.34 -2.90
CA VAL A 517 -46.03 9.33 -2.24
C VAL A 517 -46.02 9.44 -0.71
N ARG A 518 -45.00 10.10 -0.12
CA ARG A 518 -44.83 10.25 1.33
C ARG A 518 -45.29 11.62 1.88
N GLN A 519 -45.76 12.51 1.01
CA GLN A 519 -46.53 13.71 1.38
C GLN A 519 -48.01 13.36 1.44
#